data_AF-A0A9C9KUW3-F1
#
_entry.id   AF-A0A9C9KUW3-F1
#
_cell.length_a   1.000
_cell.length_b   1.000
_cell.length_c   1.000
_cell.angle_alpha   90.00
_cell.angle_beta   90.00
_cell.angle_gamma   90.00
#
_symmetry.space_group_name_H-M   'P 1'
#
loop_
_entity.id
_entity.type
_entity.pdbx_description
1 polymer ?
#
loop_
_entity_poly.entity_id
_entity_poly.type
_entity_poly.pdbx_seq_one_letter_code
_entity_poly.pdbx_strand_id
1 'polypeptide(L)'
;MCTRFLTGAGFSDVVFTAVPRLRNAFSRMGLPLVKLAKDWGSYYESNPAVYSGDLRLGFQTFSRLMTTRPELRDIMRQAFKAGTTFTNNSVSGDT
;
A
#
# COMPACT_ATOMS: atom_id res chain seq x y z
N MET A 1 5.45 -5.86 -3.04
CA MET A 1 6.35 -4.90 -3.72
C MET A 1 5.90 -3.46 -3.55
N CYS A 2 4.69 -3.10 -4.00
CA CYS A 2 4.22 -1.70 -3.98
C CYS A 2 4.29 -1.05 -2.59
N THR A 3 3.80 -1.70 -1.54
CA THR A 3 3.90 -1.19 -0.15
C THR A 3 5.33 -0.84 0.24
N ARG A 4 6.30 -1.66 -0.15
CA ARG A 4 7.71 -1.47 0.21
C ARG A 4 8.37 -0.35 -0.59
N PHE A 5 8.02 -0.23 -1.86
CA PHE A 5 8.42 0.92 -2.68
C PHE A 5 7.85 2.23 -2.13
N LEU A 6 6.54 2.29 -1.90
CA LEU A 6 5.87 3.51 -1.41
C LEU A 6 6.40 3.93 -0.03
N THR A 7 6.67 2.96 0.85
CA THR A 7 7.33 3.24 2.13
C THR A 7 8.75 3.80 1.93
N GLY A 8 9.52 3.23 1.00
CA GLY A 8 10.85 3.75 0.65
C GLY A 8 10.82 5.14 0.02
N ALA A 9 9.73 5.45 -0.69
CA ALA A 9 9.50 6.75 -1.28
C ALA A 9 8.97 7.81 -0.29
N GLY A 10 8.71 7.44 0.97
CA GLY A 10 8.28 8.36 2.03
C GLY A 10 6.77 8.57 2.15
N PHE A 11 5.94 7.82 1.42
CA PHE A 11 4.48 7.92 1.57
C PHE A 11 3.98 7.21 2.84
N SER A 12 2.98 7.79 3.49
CA SER A 12 2.35 7.24 4.71
C SER A 12 1.06 6.48 4.42
N ASP A 13 0.30 6.92 3.41
CA ASP A 13 -1.04 6.43 3.13
C ASP A 13 -1.19 6.10 1.65
N VAL A 14 -2.06 5.14 1.35
CA VAL A 14 -2.47 4.82 -0.02
C VAL A 14 -3.98 4.95 -0.14
N VAL A 15 -4.45 5.67 -1.16
CA VAL A 15 -5.87 5.82 -1.48
C VAL A 15 -6.20 5.02 -2.72
N PHE A 16 -7.22 4.18 -2.67
CA PHE A 16 -7.65 3.36 -3.80
C PHE A 16 -9.14 3.02 -3.73
N THR A 17 -9.70 2.64 -4.87
CA THR A 17 -11.07 2.12 -4.97
C THR A 17 -11.08 0.62 -4.72
N ALA A 18 -12.04 0.15 -3.92
CA ALA A 18 -12.19 -1.27 -3.63
C ALA A 18 -13.66 -1.67 -3.48
N VAL A 19 -13.96 -2.90 -3.88
CA VAL A 19 -15.24 -3.56 -3.61
C VAL A 19 -15.25 -4.15 -2.20
N PRO A 20 -16.43 -4.42 -1.59
CA PRO A 20 -16.52 -4.96 -0.23
C PRO A 20 -15.71 -6.24 0.01
N ARG A 21 -15.62 -7.12 -1.01
CA ARG A 21 -14.82 -8.35 -0.93
C ARG A 21 -13.33 -8.06 -0.73
N LEU A 22 -12.80 -7.07 -1.44
CA LEU A 22 -11.39 -6.68 -1.33
C LEU A 22 -11.12 -6.02 0.03
N ARG A 23 -11.99 -5.09 0.45
CA ARG A 23 -11.93 -4.50 1.81
C ARG A 23 -11.88 -5.58 2.89
N ASN A 24 -12.73 -6.60 2.80
CA ASN A 24 -12.76 -7.70 3.76
C ASN A 24 -11.48 -8.53 3.75
N ALA A 25 -10.84 -8.72 2.59
CA ALA A 25 -9.54 -9.39 2.50
C ALA A 25 -8.46 -8.62 3.25
N PHE A 26 -8.39 -7.29 3.06
CA PHE A 26 -7.46 -6.42 3.80
C PHE A 26 -7.70 -6.48 5.32
N SER A 27 -8.95 -6.42 5.75
CA SER A 27 -9.30 -6.55 7.17
C SER A 27 -8.84 -7.88 7.78
N ARG A 28 -8.97 -9.00 7.07
CA ARG A 28 -8.51 -10.33 7.53
C ARG A 28 -6.98 -10.44 7.60
N MET A 29 -6.27 -9.65 6.82
CA MET A 29 -4.80 -9.55 6.86
C MET A 29 -4.28 -8.63 7.97
N GLY A 30 -5.17 -8.08 8.82
CA GLY A 30 -4.78 -7.10 9.84
C GLY A 30 -4.43 -5.72 9.28
N LEU A 31 -4.94 -5.41 8.08
CA LEU A 31 -4.73 -4.13 7.39
C LEU A 31 -6.08 -3.40 7.28
N PRO A 32 -6.59 -2.80 8.38
CA PRO A 32 -7.86 -2.10 8.34
C PRO A 32 -7.77 -0.91 7.36
N LEU A 33 -8.83 -0.75 6.56
CA LEU A 33 -8.97 0.36 5.63
C LEU A 33 -9.99 1.37 6.16
N VAL A 34 -9.70 2.65 6.00
CA VAL A 34 -10.62 3.75 6.32
C VAL A 34 -11.42 4.10 5.07
N LYS A 35 -12.75 4.03 5.14
CA LYS A 35 -13.62 4.45 4.02
C LYS A 35 -13.63 5.99 3.96
N LEU A 36 -13.19 6.58 2.85
CA LEU A 36 -13.08 8.03 2.69
C LEU A 36 -14.31 8.65 2.00
N ALA A 37 -14.87 7.96 1.02
CA ALA A 37 -16.06 8.42 0.31
C ALA A 37 -17.07 7.28 0.16
N LYS A 38 -18.35 7.63 0.29
CA LYS A 38 -19.45 6.70 0.08
C LYS A 38 -19.81 6.69 -1.41
N ASP A 39 -19.91 5.46 -1.92
CA ASP A 39 -20.65 4.98 -3.08
C ASP A 39 -20.63 5.90 -4.32
N TRP A 40 -20.02 5.42 -5.40
CA TRP A 40 -20.09 6.07 -6.72
C TRP A 40 -21.48 5.91 -7.40
N GLY A 41 -22.53 5.72 -6.59
CA GLY A 41 -23.87 5.33 -7.03
C GLY A 41 -23.95 3.86 -7.49
N SER A 42 -25.10 3.50 -8.05
CA SER A 42 -25.36 2.17 -8.66
C SER A 42 -24.65 1.98 -10.01
N TYR A 43 -23.77 2.91 -10.41
CA TYR A 43 -23.03 2.84 -11.66
C TYR A 43 -22.18 1.57 -11.78
N TYR A 44 -21.77 1.02 -10.63
CA TYR A 44 -21.11 -0.29 -10.55
C TYR A 44 -21.89 -1.23 -9.63
N GLU A 45 -22.35 -2.36 -10.17
CA GLU A 45 -23.09 -3.41 -9.44
C GLU A 45 -22.32 -3.94 -8.21
N SER A 46 -20.99 -3.83 -8.23
CA SER A 46 -20.11 -4.31 -7.16
C SER A 46 -19.96 -3.37 -5.96
N ASN A 47 -20.66 -2.23 -5.97
CA ASN A 47 -20.66 -1.20 -4.92
C ASN A 47 -19.25 -0.78 -4.45
N PRO A 48 -18.37 -0.31 -5.35
CA PRO A 48 -17.04 0.13 -5.01
C PRO A 48 -17.07 1.41 -4.17
N ALA A 49 -16.10 1.56 -3.27
CA ALA A 49 -15.89 2.78 -2.50
C ALA A 49 -14.41 3.15 -2.45
N VAL A 50 -14.13 4.41 -2.11
CA VAL A 50 -12.77 4.92 -1.91
C VAL A 50 -12.32 4.62 -0.48
N TYR A 51 -11.13 4.03 -0.35
CA TYR A 51 -10.52 3.68 0.92
C TYR A 51 -9.11 4.26 1.03
N SER A 52 -8.69 4.59 2.25
CA SER A 52 -7.30 4.80 2.63
C SER A 52 -6.77 3.60 3.41
N GLY A 53 -5.49 3.27 3.22
CA GLY A 53 -4.76 2.30 4.03
C GLY A 53 -3.42 2.86 4.51
N ASP A 54 -3.06 2.54 5.76
CA ASP A 54 -1.78 2.93 6.37
C ASP A 54 -0.64 2.02 5.86
N LEU A 55 0.34 2.62 5.18
CA LEU A 55 1.48 1.91 4.63
C LEU A 55 2.41 1.35 5.71
N ARG A 56 2.44 1.93 6.92
CA ARG A 56 3.26 1.44 8.04
C ARG A 56 2.75 0.09 8.52
N LEU A 57 1.43 -0.08 8.63
CA LEU A 57 0.81 -1.36 8.97
C LEU A 57 1.11 -2.41 7.89
N GLY A 58 0.95 -2.02 6.62
CA GLY A 58 1.33 -2.86 5.49
C GLY A 58 2.80 -3.31 5.59
N PHE A 59 3.70 -2.35 5.81
CA PHE A 59 5.12 -2.59 5.91
C PHE A 59 5.49 -3.55 7.05
N GLN A 60 4.89 -3.38 8.23
CA GLN A 60 5.10 -4.29 9.37
C GLN A 60 4.63 -5.71 9.06
N THR A 61 3.42 -5.86 8.51
CA THR A 61 2.85 -7.17 8.15
C THR A 61 3.71 -7.89 7.11
N PHE A 62 4.17 -7.19 6.07
CA PHE A 62 5.05 -7.78 5.06
C PHE A 62 6.45 -8.07 5.60
N SER A 63 6.96 -7.27 6.55
CA SER A 63 8.25 -7.54 7.18
C SER A 63 8.25 -8.84 7.98
N ARG A 64 7.14 -9.14 8.66
CA ARG A 64 6.93 -10.44 9.32
C ARG A 64 6.86 -11.60 8.32
N LEU A 65 6.30 -11.38 7.12
CA LEU A 65 6.34 -12.41 6.07
C LEU A 65 7.76 -12.66 5.55
N MET A 66 8.63 -11.66 5.50
CA MET A 66 10.04 -11.84 5.10
C MET A 66 10.86 -12.64 6.12
N THR A 67 10.44 -12.71 7.39
CA THR A 67 11.10 -13.57 8.37
C THR A 67 10.76 -15.03 8.14
N THR A 68 9.54 -15.34 7.68
CA THR A 68 9.08 -16.70 7.40
C THR A 68 9.37 -17.16 5.97
N ARG A 69 9.52 -16.24 5.02
CA ARG A 69 9.80 -16.49 3.60
C ARG A 69 11.04 -15.70 3.13
N PRO A 70 12.25 -16.24 3.35
CA PRO A 70 13.49 -15.53 3.05
C PRO A 70 13.68 -15.20 1.56
N GLU A 71 13.06 -15.97 0.65
CA GLU A 71 13.10 -15.75 -0.80
C GLU A 71 12.52 -14.39 -1.22
N LEU A 72 11.68 -13.78 -0.40
CA LEU A 72 11.09 -12.47 -0.66
C LEU A 72 12.01 -11.30 -0.27
N ARG A 73 13.10 -11.56 0.47
CA ARG A 73 13.93 -10.49 1.06
C ARG A 73 14.59 -9.63 0.01
N ASP A 74 15.16 -10.23 -1.02
CA ASP A 74 15.95 -9.51 -2.02
C ASP A 74 15.08 -8.57 -2.84
N ILE A 75 13.97 -9.09 -3.34
CA ILE A 75 13.04 -8.30 -4.15
C ILE A 75 12.34 -7.21 -3.31
N MET A 76 12.07 -7.45 -2.03
CA MET A 76 11.58 -6.39 -1.12
C MET A 76 12.65 -5.34 -0.80
N ARG A 77 13.93 -5.74 -0.67
CA ARG A 77 15.03 -4.79 -0.49
C ARG A 77 15.21 -3.92 -1.73
N GLN A 78 15.15 -4.52 -2.91
CA GLN A 78 15.20 -3.80 -4.19
C GLN A 78 14.05 -2.81 -4.32
N ALA A 79 12.81 -3.23 -3.99
CA ALA A 79 11.65 -2.34 -4.02
C ALA A 79 11.82 -1.12 -3.09
N PHE A 80 12.34 -1.32 -1.87
CA PHE A 80 12.59 -0.21 -0.96
C PHE A 80 13.65 0.75 -1.49
N LYS A 81 14.77 0.20 -1.98
CA LYS A 81 15.87 0.98 -2.54
C LYS A 81 15.40 1.83 -3.72
N ALA A 82 14.60 1.24 -4.61
CA ALA A 82 14.00 1.96 -5.73
C ALA A 82 13.12 3.12 -5.24
N GLY A 83 12.34 2.92 -4.17
CA GLY A 83 11.56 3.99 -3.53
C GLY A 83 12.44 5.12 -3.00
N THR A 84 13.53 4.79 -2.29
CA THR A 84 14.45 5.82 -1.76
C THR A 84 15.15 6.61 -2.88
N THR A 85 15.52 5.95 -3.98
CA THR A 85 16.10 6.61 -5.15
C THR A 85 15.09 7.53 -5.82
N PHE A 86 13.82 7.11 -5.92
CA PHE A 86 12.75 7.95 -6.45
C PHE A 86 12.63 9.27 -5.68
N THR A 87 12.59 9.22 -4.35
CA THR A 87 12.51 10.43 -3.51
C THR A 87 13.72 11.34 -3.69
N ASN A 88 14.94 10.78 -3.73
CA ASN A 88 16.15 11.57 -3.89
C ASN A 88 16.17 12.32 -5.24
N ASN A 89 15.69 11.68 -6.30
CA ASN A 89 15.60 12.31 -7.62
C ASN A 89 14.51 13.39 -7.68
N SER A 90 13.37 13.19 -7.01
CA SER A 90 12.33 14.23 -6.95
C SER A 90 12.77 15.47 -6.18
N VAL A 91 13.60 15.32 -5.13
CA VAL A 91 14.14 16.46 -4.35
C VAL A 91 15.22 17.23 -5.12
N SER A 92 15.91 16.57 -6.06
CA SER A 92 17.01 17.18 -6.84
C SER A 92 16.52 17.98 -8.06
N GLY A 93 15.22 17.94 -8.39
CA GLY A 93 14.64 18.63 -9.53
C GLY A 93 14.03 20.00 -9.23
N ASP A 94 14.02 20.43 -7.96
CA ASP A 94 13.42 21.68 -7.47
C ASP A 94 14.45 22.79 -7.15
N THR A 95 15.69 22.67 -7.67
CA THR A 95 16.76 23.70 -7.58
C THR A 95 17.25 24.09 -8.96
#